data_AF-A0A940P0B0-F1
#
_entry.id   AF-A0A940P0B0-F1
#
_cell.length_a   1.000
_cell.length_b   1.000
_cell.length_c   1.000
_cell.angle_alpha   90.00
_cell.angle_beta   90.00
_cell.angle_gamma   90.00
#
_symmetry.space_group_name_H-M   'P 1'
#
loop_
_entity.id
_entity.type
_entity.pdbx_description
1 polymer ?
#
loop_
_entity_poly.entity_id
_entity_poly.type
_entity_poly.pdbx_seq_one_letter_code
_entity_poly.pdbx_strand_id
1 'polypeptide(L)'
;MKDPYLAFTFKGRIKSLIRAEEKFNGYIVEYIYDHYEKTGTFPAETDIKNHLQCFRDLIAYRILYEIANVLPEFLEERGFTAELSGLEHKNESPLLQESLRPYYRDYISNTRPHGYQSLHITLYDNVARCFTEVQLRTKDMDDHAEIGEANHFGYEKKQESDRARREAIPVGVFPIFDEAYDRVQKLQTIDLSKVEVNMFTAIDNYLINDGCGLFRGRQILPFEHLSRFQNDLID
;
A
#
# COMPACT_ATOMS: atom_id res chain seq x y z
N MET A 1 10.52 1.93 27.41
CA MET A 1 10.22 2.81 26.26
C MET A 1 8.98 2.21 25.62
N LYS A 2 7.87 2.95 25.51
CA LYS A 2 6.65 2.43 24.86
C LYS A 2 6.89 2.45 23.37
N ASP A 3 6.63 1.34 22.68
CA ASP A 3 6.67 1.29 21.23
C ASP A 3 5.74 2.37 20.64
N PRO A 4 6.14 3.03 19.53
CA PRO A 4 5.28 4.01 18.87
C PRO A 4 4.02 3.32 18.34
N TYR A 5 2.90 3.50 19.05
CA TYR A 5 1.60 3.00 18.64
C TYR A 5 1.05 3.85 17.48
N LEU A 6 1.13 3.30 16.28
CA LEU A 6 0.71 3.94 15.01
C LEU A 6 -0.75 3.63 14.63
N ALA A 7 -1.53 2.98 15.50
CA ALA A 7 -2.88 2.56 15.13
C ALA A 7 -3.84 3.75 15.09
N PHE A 8 -4.41 4.01 13.91
CA PHE A 8 -5.53 4.91 13.74
C PHE A 8 -6.83 4.18 14.15
N THR A 9 -7.46 4.61 15.24
CA THR A 9 -8.77 4.05 15.62
C THR A 9 -9.88 4.62 14.75
N PHE A 10 -10.27 3.87 13.71
CA PHE A 10 -11.42 4.18 12.85
C PHE A 10 -12.73 4.30 13.62
N LYS A 11 -12.86 3.60 14.75
CA LYS A 11 -14.06 3.58 15.59
C LYS A 11 -14.53 4.99 16.00
N GLY A 12 -13.60 5.93 16.23
CA GLY A 12 -13.92 7.33 16.55
C GLY A 12 -14.31 8.20 15.35
N ARG A 13 -14.16 7.70 14.12
CA ARG A 13 -14.39 8.45 12.87
C ARG A 13 -15.50 7.87 11.99
N ILE A 14 -16.13 6.75 12.38
CA ILE A 14 -17.25 6.12 11.66
C ILE A 14 -18.34 7.14 11.28
N LYS A 15 -18.74 8.01 12.23
CA LYS A 15 -19.77 9.03 11.97
C LYS A 15 -19.36 10.03 10.89
N SER A 16 -18.08 10.34 10.78
CA SER A 16 -17.56 11.23 9.74
C SER A 16 -17.52 10.54 8.38
N LEU A 17 -17.19 9.24 8.35
CA LEU A 17 -17.23 8.44 7.12
C LEU A 17 -18.65 8.32 6.57
N ILE A 18 -19.63 8.01 7.43
CA ILE A 18 -21.05 7.96 7.04
C ILE A 18 -21.51 9.32 6.50
N ARG A 19 -21.14 10.42 7.14
CA ARG A 19 -21.47 11.77 6.64
C ARG A 19 -20.81 12.11 5.32
N ALA A 20 -19.61 11.61 5.08
CA ALA A 20 -18.95 11.78 3.78
C ALA A 20 -19.72 11.01 2.71
N GLU A 21 -20.10 9.76 2.98
CA GLU A 21 -20.95 8.94 2.11
C GLU A 21 -22.31 9.59 1.82
N GLU A 22 -22.99 10.13 2.84
CA GLU A 22 -24.23 10.89 2.68
C GLU A 22 -24.06 12.08 1.74
N LYS A 23 -22.97 12.84 1.86
CA LYS A 23 -22.66 13.97 0.97
C LYS A 23 -22.39 13.51 -0.46
N PHE A 24 -21.63 12.43 -0.63
CA PHE A 24 -21.37 11.87 -1.96
C PHE A 24 -22.66 11.43 -2.65
N ASN A 25 -23.54 10.73 -1.91
CA ASN A 25 -24.85 10.35 -2.42
C ASN A 25 -25.73 11.58 -2.71
N GLY A 26 -25.62 12.64 -1.90
CA GLY A 26 -26.26 13.93 -2.15
C GLY A 26 -25.87 14.53 -3.51
N TYR A 27 -24.57 14.54 -3.86
CA TYR A 27 -24.11 15.04 -5.16
C TYR A 27 -24.61 14.22 -6.34
N ILE A 28 -24.73 12.89 -6.19
CA ILE A 28 -25.34 12.02 -7.21
C ILE A 28 -26.80 12.41 -7.44
N VAL A 29 -27.56 12.56 -6.35
CA VAL A 29 -28.98 12.92 -6.40
C VAL A 29 -29.16 14.29 -7.05
N GLU A 30 -28.37 15.28 -6.63
CA GLU A 30 -28.37 16.64 -7.19
C GLU A 30 -28.11 16.61 -8.70
N TYR A 31 -27.05 15.93 -9.15
CA TYR A 31 -26.71 15.82 -10.57
C TYR A 31 -27.84 15.21 -11.41
N ILE A 32 -28.43 14.10 -10.94
CA ILE A 32 -29.53 13.42 -11.65
C ILE A 32 -30.76 14.32 -11.72
N TYR A 33 -31.10 14.98 -10.61
CA TYR A 33 -32.25 15.87 -10.52
C TYR A 33 -32.09 17.09 -11.44
N ASP A 34 -30.93 17.75 -11.40
CA ASP A 34 -30.58 18.87 -12.27
C ASP A 34 -30.65 18.50 -13.76
N HIS A 35 -30.17 17.30 -14.11
CA HIS A 35 -30.25 16.81 -15.48
C HIS A 35 -31.70 16.60 -15.90
N TYR A 36 -32.51 15.96 -15.04
CA TYR A 36 -33.91 15.68 -15.32
C TYR A 36 -34.76 16.96 -15.44
N GLU A 37 -34.56 17.96 -14.59
CA GLU A 37 -35.26 19.25 -14.71
C GLU A 37 -34.93 19.97 -16.04
N LYS A 38 -33.68 19.85 -16.52
CA LYS A 38 -33.22 20.52 -17.74
C LYS A 38 -33.64 19.81 -19.02
N THR A 39 -33.63 18.47 -19.04
CA THR A 39 -33.81 17.68 -20.27
C THR A 39 -35.13 16.91 -20.33
N GLY A 40 -35.81 16.74 -19.18
CA GLY A 40 -36.99 15.87 -19.04
C GLY A 40 -36.68 14.37 -19.13
N THR A 41 -35.40 13.99 -19.10
CA THR A 41 -34.93 12.60 -19.20
C THR A 41 -33.88 12.31 -18.15
N PHE A 42 -33.60 11.03 -17.87
CA PHE A 42 -32.53 10.66 -16.94
C PHE A 42 -31.18 10.59 -17.66
N PRO A 43 -30.07 10.99 -17.00
CA PRO A 43 -28.73 10.88 -17.58
C PRO A 43 -28.37 9.40 -17.81
N ALA A 44 -27.54 9.14 -18.82
CA ALA A 44 -27.05 7.79 -19.06
C ALA A 44 -26.11 7.35 -17.93
N GLU A 45 -26.04 6.04 -17.69
CA GLU A 45 -25.16 5.46 -16.64
C GLU A 45 -23.70 5.87 -16.83
N THR A 46 -23.24 5.99 -18.08
CA THR A 46 -21.89 6.46 -18.43
C THR A 46 -21.65 7.90 -17.99
N ASP A 47 -22.65 8.78 -18.09
CA ASP A 47 -22.53 10.19 -17.72
C ASP A 47 -22.46 10.34 -16.20
N ILE A 48 -23.26 9.57 -15.46
CA ILE A 48 -23.21 9.50 -14.00
C ILE A 48 -21.84 8.99 -13.54
N LYS A 49 -21.34 7.91 -14.15
CA LYS A 49 -20.01 7.34 -13.84
C LYS A 49 -18.90 8.35 -14.11
N ASN A 50 -18.91 9.02 -15.25
CA ASN A 50 -17.92 10.03 -15.59
C ASN A 50 -17.96 11.23 -14.63
N HIS A 51 -19.16 11.67 -14.26
CA HIS A 51 -19.34 12.73 -13.26
C HIS A 51 -18.81 12.32 -11.89
N LEU A 52 -18.96 11.06 -11.48
CA LEU A 52 -18.47 10.58 -10.18
C LEU A 52 -16.98 10.29 -10.14
N GLN A 53 -16.42 9.80 -11.24
CA GLN A 53 -15.00 9.47 -11.33
C GLN A 53 -14.14 10.71 -11.09
N CYS A 54 -14.54 11.87 -11.63
CA CYS A 54 -13.80 13.11 -11.43
C CYS A 54 -13.78 13.57 -9.96
N PHE A 55 -14.81 13.26 -9.16
CA PHE A 55 -14.81 13.57 -7.72
C PHE A 55 -13.99 12.58 -6.91
N ARG A 56 -14.11 11.28 -7.21
CA ARG A 56 -13.40 10.23 -6.47
C ARG A 56 -11.89 10.41 -6.59
N ASP A 57 -11.39 10.61 -7.80
CA ASP A 57 -9.95 10.73 -8.02
C ASP A 57 -9.41 12.05 -7.44
N LEU A 58 -10.14 13.16 -7.63
CA LEU A 58 -9.68 14.46 -7.16
C LEU A 58 -9.67 14.57 -5.62
N ILE A 59 -10.64 13.95 -4.95
CA ILE A 59 -10.68 13.93 -3.47
C ILE A 59 -9.67 12.92 -2.92
N ALA A 60 -9.56 11.73 -3.53
CA ALA A 60 -8.61 10.73 -3.09
C ALA A 60 -7.16 11.24 -3.21
N TYR A 61 -6.81 11.91 -4.32
CA TYR A 61 -5.49 12.53 -4.48
C TYR A 61 -5.26 13.64 -3.47
N ARG A 62 -6.24 14.53 -3.24
CA ARG A 62 -6.11 15.59 -2.23
C ARG A 62 -5.86 15.03 -0.84
N ILE A 63 -6.64 14.04 -0.40
CA ILE A 63 -6.45 13.40 0.91
C ILE A 63 -5.07 12.74 0.99
N LEU A 64 -4.65 12.06 -0.07
CA LEU A 64 -3.35 11.39 -0.12
C LEU A 64 -2.19 12.39 0.02
N TYR A 65 -2.24 13.52 -0.69
CA TYR A 65 -1.23 14.58 -0.56
C TYR A 65 -1.33 15.30 0.80
N GLU A 66 -2.52 15.48 1.37
CA GLU A 66 -2.68 16.01 2.74
C GLU A 66 -2.01 15.10 3.77
N ILE A 67 -2.17 13.77 3.65
CA ILE A 67 -1.45 12.80 4.48
C ILE A 67 0.06 12.95 4.26
N ALA A 68 0.52 12.98 3.01
CA ALA A 68 1.94 13.13 2.69
C ALA A 68 2.57 14.41 3.28
N ASN A 69 1.78 15.49 3.36
CA ASN A 69 2.24 16.76 3.92
C ASN A 69 2.40 16.76 5.45
N VAL A 70 1.74 15.85 6.16
CA VAL A 70 1.78 15.77 7.64
C VAL A 70 2.61 14.58 8.13
N LEU A 71 2.71 13.53 7.32
CA LEU A 71 3.34 12.27 7.69
C LEU A 71 4.79 12.41 8.19
N PRO A 72 5.69 13.20 7.55
CA PRO A 72 7.08 13.29 7.99
C PRO A 72 7.20 13.84 9.41
N GLU A 73 6.54 14.97 9.72
CA GLU A 73 6.52 15.58 11.05
C GLU A 73 5.91 14.63 12.09
N PHE A 74 4.78 14.00 11.76
CA PHE A 74 4.13 13.03 12.62
C PHE A 74 5.02 11.83 12.99
N LEU A 75 5.81 11.34 12.03
CA LEU A 75 6.75 10.24 12.27
C LEU A 75 8.04 10.70 12.93
N GLU A 76 8.47 11.93 12.71
CA GLU A 76 9.61 12.53 13.40
C GLU A 76 9.40 12.59 14.91
N GLU A 77 8.21 13.02 15.36
CA GLU A 77 7.81 12.96 16.77
C GLU A 77 7.85 11.54 17.38
N ARG A 78 7.87 10.51 16.54
CA ARG A 78 7.87 9.08 16.92
C ARG A 78 9.22 8.40 16.72
N GLY A 79 10.26 9.17 16.44
CA GLY A 79 11.63 8.67 16.34
C GLY A 79 12.02 8.20 14.93
N PHE A 80 11.33 8.65 13.89
CA PHE A 80 11.77 8.45 12.51
C PHE A 80 12.44 9.72 11.96
N THR A 81 13.22 9.60 10.91
CA THR A 81 13.81 10.76 10.22
C THR A 81 13.61 10.60 8.72
N ALA A 82 13.02 11.59 8.05
CA ALA A 82 12.80 11.53 6.61
C ALA A 82 14.12 11.69 5.86
N GLU A 83 14.36 10.79 4.92
CA GLU A 83 15.57 10.77 4.10
C GLU A 83 15.30 11.40 2.74
N LEU A 84 16.31 12.10 2.21
CA LEU A 84 16.23 12.67 0.88
C LEU A 84 16.05 11.55 -0.16
N SER A 85 15.12 11.73 -1.07
CA SER A 85 14.78 10.71 -2.07
C SER A 85 15.91 10.41 -3.04
N GLY A 86 16.88 11.32 -3.18
CA GLY A 86 18.01 11.25 -4.10
C GLY A 86 17.62 11.38 -5.58
N LEU A 87 16.35 11.61 -5.90
CA LEU A 87 15.90 11.82 -7.27
C LEU A 87 16.18 13.26 -7.72
N GLU A 88 16.79 13.41 -8.90
CA GLU A 88 17.00 14.72 -9.53
C GLU A 88 15.69 15.33 -10.09
N HIS A 89 14.66 14.50 -10.24
CA HIS A 89 13.36 14.95 -10.74
C HIS A 89 12.66 15.82 -9.69
N LYS A 90 12.34 17.06 -10.07
CA LYS A 90 11.54 17.95 -9.24
C LYS A 90 10.12 17.42 -9.20
N ASN A 91 9.62 17.14 -8.01
CA ASN A 91 8.18 16.95 -7.82
C ASN A 91 7.49 18.29 -8.09
N GLU A 92 6.65 18.36 -9.11
CA GLU A 92 5.97 19.60 -9.51
C GLU A 92 4.55 19.70 -8.97
N SER A 93 4.04 18.64 -8.32
CA SER A 93 2.67 18.62 -7.81
C SER A 93 2.40 19.81 -6.88
N PRO A 94 1.39 20.66 -7.19
CA PRO A 94 1.03 21.80 -6.36
C PRO A 94 0.38 21.37 -5.04
N LEU A 95 0.01 20.09 -4.91
CA LEU A 95 -0.61 19.54 -3.70
C LEU A 95 0.42 19.11 -2.64
N LEU A 96 1.69 18.95 -3.03
CA LEU A 96 2.79 18.62 -2.12
C LEU A 96 3.55 19.89 -1.72
N GLN A 97 3.70 20.11 -0.41
CA GLN A 97 4.43 21.25 0.15
C GLN A 97 5.86 21.32 -0.37
N GLU A 98 6.30 22.53 -0.70
CA GLU A 98 7.59 22.76 -1.36
C GLU A 98 8.79 22.21 -0.57
N SER A 99 8.76 22.38 0.76
CA SER A 99 9.78 21.87 1.68
C SER A 99 9.89 20.34 1.72
N LEU A 100 8.79 19.64 1.40
CA LEU A 100 8.71 18.17 1.48
C LEU A 100 9.00 17.49 0.14
N ARG A 101 8.96 18.23 -0.97
CA ARG A 101 9.23 17.72 -2.32
C ARG A 101 10.53 16.92 -2.43
N PRO A 102 11.67 17.28 -1.82
CA PRO A 102 12.91 16.52 -1.95
C PRO A 102 12.87 15.11 -1.30
N TYR A 103 11.98 14.89 -0.34
CA TYR A 103 11.89 13.65 0.44
C TYR A 103 11.00 12.60 -0.21
N TYR A 104 10.05 13.03 -1.03
CA TYR A 104 9.13 12.12 -1.71
C TYR A 104 9.60 11.73 -3.12
N ARG A 105 9.30 10.51 -3.53
CA ARG A 105 9.27 10.11 -4.94
C ARG A 105 7.81 10.12 -5.39
N ASP A 106 7.43 11.11 -6.19
CA ASP A 106 6.05 11.27 -6.65
C ASP A 106 5.83 10.62 -8.03
N TYR A 107 5.32 9.39 -8.03
CA TYR A 107 4.94 8.68 -9.25
C TYR A 107 3.49 8.94 -9.67
N ILE A 108 2.73 9.75 -8.90
CA ILE A 108 1.35 10.13 -9.24
C ILE A 108 1.38 11.26 -10.26
N SER A 109 2.14 12.32 -9.97
CA SER A 109 2.31 13.45 -10.89
C SER A 109 3.31 13.15 -12.01
N ASN A 110 4.32 12.31 -11.74
CA ASN A 110 5.31 11.86 -12.74
C ASN A 110 5.08 10.39 -13.11
N THR A 111 4.00 10.12 -13.84
CA THR A 111 3.65 8.76 -14.25
C THR A 111 4.76 8.15 -15.13
N ARG A 112 5.23 6.97 -14.71
CA ARG A 112 6.18 6.16 -15.51
C ARG A 112 5.46 5.50 -16.70
N PRO A 113 6.19 5.00 -17.72
CA PRO A 113 5.61 4.42 -18.95
C PRO A 113 4.61 3.28 -18.75
N HIS A 114 4.56 2.67 -17.56
CA HIS A 114 3.71 1.52 -17.23
C HIS A 114 2.54 1.88 -16.30
N GLY A 115 2.23 3.17 -16.11
CA GLY A 115 1.05 3.57 -15.33
C GLY A 115 1.14 3.39 -13.81
N TYR A 116 2.29 2.95 -13.29
CA TYR A 116 2.51 2.85 -11.83
C TYR A 116 2.37 4.21 -11.14
N GLN A 117 1.59 4.25 -10.07
CA GLN A 117 1.27 5.45 -9.32
C GLN A 117 1.35 5.22 -7.81
N SER A 118 2.19 6.00 -7.12
CA SER A 118 2.33 6.00 -5.66
C SER A 118 3.19 7.19 -5.22
N LEU A 119 3.03 7.64 -3.97
CA LEU A 119 4.03 8.50 -3.30
C LEU A 119 4.90 7.63 -2.39
N HIS A 120 6.22 7.68 -2.55
CA HIS A 120 7.14 6.96 -1.68
C HIS A 120 7.94 7.94 -0.83
N ILE A 121 8.14 7.61 0.44
CA ILE A 121 9.07 8.29 1.34
C ILE A 121 9.93 7.25 2.05
N THR A 122 11.23 7.52 2.12
CA THR A 122 12.16 6.71 2.90
C THR A 122 12.39 7.40 4.24
N LEU A 123 12.33 6.61 5.31
CA LEU A 123 12.50 7.05 6.69
C LEU A 123 13.59 6.20 7.34
N TYR A 124 14.41 6.82 8.17
CA TYR A 124 15.32 6.12 9.06
C TYR A 124 14.66 5.97 10.44
N ASP A 125 14.51 4.74 10.91
CA ASP A 125 14.05 4.45 12.27
C ASP A 125 15.22 4.64 13.24
N ASN A 126 15.15 5.64 14.12
CA ASN A 126 16.22 5.95 15.07
C ASN A 126 16.34 4.91 16.19
N VAL A 127 15.28 4.15 16.47
CA VAL A 127 15.26 3.11 17.49
C VAL A 127 15.81 1.81 16.91
N ALA A 128 15.24 1.34 15.80
CA ALA A 128 15.63 0.09 15.16
C ALA A 128 16.93 0.19 14.33
N ARG A 129 17.38 1.42 14.03
CA ARG A 129 18.56 1.72 13.21
C ARG A 129 18.50 1.08 11.83
N CYS A 130 17.34 1.17 11.20
CA CYS A 130 17.10 0.65 9.87
C CYS A 130 16.28 1.61 9.02
N PHE A 131 16.44 1.52 7.70
CA PHE A 131 15.60 2.26 6.78
C PHE A 131 14.26 1.54 6.59
N THR A 132 13.19 2.32 6.57
CA THR A 132 11.82 1.89 6.28
C THR A 132 11.28 2.75 5.15
N GLU A 133 10.61 2.15 4.18
CA GLU A 133 9.89 2.88 3.14
C GLU A 133 8.40 2.86 3.45
N VAL A 134 7.75 4.02 3.31
CA VAL A 134 6.29 4.14 3.35
C VAL A 134 5.80 4.52 1.97
N GLN A 135 4.79 3.79 1.49
CA GLN A 135 4.15 4.02 0.20
C GLN A 135 2.70 4.42 0.42
N LEU A 136 2.30 5.53 -0.18
CA LEU A 136 0.92 6.03 -0.16
C LEU A 136 0.30 5.81 -1.54
N ARG A 137 -0.88 5.19 -1.56
CA ARG A 137 -1.67 4.87 -2.76
C ARG A 137 -3.16 4.99 -2.46
N THR A 138 -3.96 5.27 -3.49
CA THR A 138 -5.41 5.04 -3.43
C THR A 138 -5.70 3.55 -3.66
N LYS A 139 -6.93 3.09 -3.39
CA LYS A 139 -7.32 1.70 -3.66
C LYS A 139 -7.17 1.34 -5.13
N ASP A 140 -7.60 2.23 -6.03
CA ASP A 140 -7.52 1.99 -7.48
C ASP A 140 -6.06 1.96 -7.97
N MET A 141 -5.17 2.80 -7.40
CA MET A 141 -3.73 2.74 -7.68
C MET A 141 -3.12 1.42 -7.24
N ASP A 142 -3.54 0.93 -6.07
CA ASP A 142 -3.07 -0.35 -5.53
C ASP A 142 -3.56 -1.52 -6.38
N ASP A 143 -4.84 -1.53 -6.77
CA ASP A 143 -5.39 -2.54 -7.69
C ASP A 143 -4.66 -2.53 -9.03
N HIS A 144 -4.30 -1.36 -9.55
CA HIS A 144 -3.53 -1.27 -10.79
C HIS A 144 -2.08 -1.77 -10.62
N ALA A 145 -1.45 -1.49 -9.47
CA ALA A 145 -0.08 -1.90 -9.15
C ALA A 145 0.07 -3.38 -8.79
N GLU A 146 -0.97 -4.01 -8.23
CA GLU A 146 -0.95 -5.39 -7.76
C GLU A 146 -1.67 -6.36 -8.73
N ILE A 147 -2.59 -5.88 -9.56
CA ILE A 147 -3.44 -6.72 -10.42
C ILE A 147 -3.43 -6.23 -11.89
N GLY A 148 -3.21 -4.94 -12.13
CA GLY A 148 -3.27 -4.30 -13.46
C GLY A 148 -2.04 -4.47 -14.37
N GLU A 149 -1.89 -3.64 -15.40
CA GLU A 149 -0.74 -3.72 -16.32
C GLU A 149 0.60 -3.36 -15.64
N ALA A 150 0.55 -2.66 -14.51
CA ALA A 150 1.68 -2.33 -13.65
C ALA A 150 2.02 -3.44 -12.63
N ASN A 151 1.38 -4.62 -12.74
CA ASN A 151 1.45 -5.68 -11.75
C ASN A 151 2.91 -6.07 -11.39
N HIS A 152 3.22 -5.97 -10.10
CA HIS A 152 4.45 -6.43 -9.43
C HIS A 152 4.82 -7.90 -9.76
N PHE A 153 3.91 -8.68 -10.33
CA PHE A 153 4.16 -10.01 -10.89
C PHE A 153 5.30 -10.05 -11.92
N GLY A 154 5.50 -8.98 -12.71
CA GLY A 154 6.60 -8.91 -13.67
C GLY A 154 7.98 -8.84 -12.99
N TYR A 155 8.07 -8.16 -11.85
CA TYR A 155 9.29 -8.06 -11.06
C TYR A 155 9.58 -9.37 -10.30
N GLU A 156 8.57 -10.00 -9.71
CA GLU A 156 8.70 -11.32 -9.08
C GLU A 156 9.10 -12.40 -10.08
N LYS A 157 8.45 -12.45 -11.25
CA LYS A 157 8.85 -13.36 -12.34
C LYS A 157 10.28 -13.12 -12.82
N LYS A 158 10.74 -11.87 -12.86
CA LYS A 158 12.12 -11.56 -13.21
C LYS A 158 13.10 -12.07 -12.14
N GLN A 159 12.80 -11.84 -10.86
CA GLN A 159 13.60 -12.40 -9.76
C GLN A 159 13.60 -13.93 -9.77
N GLU A 160 12.45 -14.56 -10.05
CA GLU A 160 12.33 -16.01 -10.19
C GLU A 160 13.14 -16.52 -11.39
N SER A 161 13.05 -15.85 -12.55
CA SER A 161 13.89 -16.11 -13.73
C SER A 161 15.38 -16.00 -13.42
N ASP A 162 15.79 -14.93 -12.73
CA ASP A 162 17.20 -14.68 -12.43
C ASP A 162 17.74 -15.69 -11.41
N ARG A 163 16.90 -16.14 -10.46
CA ARG A 163 17.20 -17.23 -9.51
C ARG A 163 17.16 -18.62 -10.15
N ALA A 164 16.44 -18.82 -11.25
CA ALA A 164 16.37 -20.09 -11.95
C ALA A 164 17.64 -20.39 -12.79
N ARG A 165 18.55 -19.42 -12.97
CA ARG A 165 19.78 -19.56 -13.77
C ARG A 165 20.91 -20.29 -13.05
N ARG A 166 20.62 -21.38 -12.33
CA ARG A 166 21.68 -22.17 -11.66
C ARG A 166 22.74 -22.69 -12.61
N GLU A 167 22.31 -23.06 -13.81
CA GLU A 167 23.16 -23.69 -14.83
C GLU A 167 24.14 -22.71 -15.50
N ALA A 168 23.97 -21.40 -15.31
CA ALA A 168 24.85 -20.39 -15.90
C ALA A 168 26.27 -20.40 -15.31
N ILE A 169 26.44 -20.91 -14.08
CA ILE A 169 27.74 -21.02 -13.40
C ILE A 169 27.89 -22.47 -12.92
N PRO A 170 28.87 -23.25 -13.42
CA PRO A 170 29.05 -24.63 -12.97
C PRO A 170 29.38 -24.73 -11.47
N VAL A 171 28.84 -25.76 -10.82
CA VAL A 171 29.08 -26.06 -9.39
C VAL A 171 30.59 -26.20 -9.14
N GLY A 172 31.10 -25.56 -8.09
CA GLY A 172 32.50 -25.66 -7.65
C GLY A 172 33.45 -24.65 -8.31
N VAL A 173 32.99 -23.87 -9.30
CA VAL A 173 33.80 -22.80 -9.91
C VAL A 173 33.90 -21.58 -8.99
N PHE A 174 32.84 -21.27 -8.23
CA PHE A 174 32.84 -20.17 -7.28
C PHE A 174 32.09 -20.54 -5.99
N PRO A 175 32.80 -21.01 -4.95
CA PRO A 175 32.19 -21.57 -3.74
C PRO A 175 31.21 -20.62 -3.02
N ILE A 176 31.49 -19.31 -3.06
CA ILE A 176 30.64 -18.29 -2.44
C ILE A 176 29.29 -18.14 -3.17
N PHE A 177 29.28 -18.29 -4.50
CA PHE A 177 28.04 -18.26 -5.30
C PHE A 177 27.20 -19.49 -5.02
N ASP A 178 27.84 -20.67 -4.96
CA ASP A 178 27.17 -21.92 -4.63
C ASP A 178 26.52 -21.84 -3.24
N GLU A 179 27.24 -21.33 -2.24
CA GLU A 179 26.71 -21.14 -0.89
C GLU A 179 25.58 -20.11 -0.84
N ALA A 180 25.69 -19.00 -1.57
CA ALA A 180 24.62 -18.00 -1.66
C ALA A 180 23.37 -18.56 -2.34
N TYR A 181 23.54 -19.31 -3.44
CA TYR A 181 22.45 -19.96 -4.15
C TYR A 181 21.70 -20.96 -3.25
N ASP A 182 22.43 -21.83 -2.56
CA ASP A 182 21.87 -22.83 -1.66
C ASP A 182 21.09 -22.18 -0.50
N ARG A 183 21.60 -21.06 0.04
CA ARG A 183 20.89 -20.29 1.07
C ARG A 183 19.58 -19.72 0.54
N VAL A 184 19.58 -19.15 -0.66
CA VAL A 184 18.35 -18.61 -1.28
C VAL A 184 17.31 -19.71 -1.50
N GLN A 185 17.71 -20.89 -2.00
CA GLN A 185 16.81 -22.03 -2.18
C GLN A 185 16.20 -22.50 -0.85
N LYS A 186 17.03 -22.64 0.20
CA LYS A 186 16.56 -23.02 1.55
C LYS A 186 15.58 -22.01 2.13
N LEU A 187 15.80 -20.71 1.90
CA LEU A 187 14.91 -19.65 2.36
C LEU A 187 13.56 -19.64 1.63
N GLN A 188 13.49 -20.11 0.38
CA GLN A 188 12.23 -20.21 -0.36
C GLN A 188 11.35 -21.36 0.12
N THR A 189 11.96 -22.46 0.55
CA THR A 189 11.24 -23.65 1.03
C THR A 189 11.11 -23.69 2.55
N ILE A 190 11.54 -22.63 3.24
CA ILE A 190 11.51 -22.62 4.71
C ILE A 190 10.05 -22.69 5.17
N ASP A 191 9.80 -23.59 6.13
CA ASP A 191 8.50 -23.70 6.77
C ASP A 191 8.40 -22.60 7.83
N LEU A 192 7.71 -21.52 7.51
CA LEU A 192 7.64 -20.35 8.38
C LEU A 192 6.89 -20.63 9.68
N SER A 193 6.02 -21.65 9.70
CA SER A 193 5.36 -22.09 10.94
C SER A 193 6.34 -22.61 11.98
N LYS A 194 7.54 -23.02 11.55
CA LYS A 194 8.63 -23.53 12.39
C LYS A 194 9.71 -22.50 12.66
N VAL A 195 9.60 -21.29 12.10
CA VAL A 195 10.56 -20.22 12.32
C VAL A 195 10.21 -19.51 13.62
N GLU A 196 11.00 -19.76 14.65
CA GLU A 196 10.83 -19.14 15.96
C GLU A 196 11.39 -17.70 15.92
N VAL A 197 10.48 -16.74 15.79
CA VAL A 197 10.77 -15.31 15.87
C VAL A 197 10.05 -14.71 17.07
N ASN A 198 10.77 -13.90 17.86
CA ASN A 198 10.22 -13.21 19.03
C ASN A 198 9.18 -12.12 18.69
N MET A 199 8.81 -11.97 17.41
CA MET A 199 7.76 -11.07 16.94
C MET A 199 6.99 -11.75 15.79
N PHE A 200 5.79 -12.24 16.11
CA PHE A 200 4.76 -12.77 15.21
C PHE A 200 5.07 -14.10 14.50
N THR A 201 4.33 -15.16 14.84
CA THR A 201 4.41 -16.47 14.18
C THR A 201 3.51 -16.51 12.95
N ALA A 202 4.08 -16.89 11.79
CA ALA A 202 3.30 -17.22 10.60
C ALA A 202 2.61 -18.58 10.82
N ILE A 203 1.31 -18.69 10.53
CA ILE A 203 0.55 -19.94 10.74
C ILE A 203 0.94 -20.97 9.70
N ASP A 204 1.16 -20.53 8.46
CA ASP A 204 1.59 -21.36 7.35
C ASP A 204 2.26 -20.51 6.25
N ASN A 205 2.67 -21.18 5.17
CA ASN A 205 3.29 -20.56 4.00
C ASN A 205 2.27 -20.11 2.94
N TYR A 206 0.96 -20.33 3.15
CA TYR A 206 -0.06 -20.02 2.15
C TYR A 206 -0.32 -18.52 2.08
N LEU A 207 -0.44 -18.02 0.85
CA LEU A 207 -0.81 -16.64 0.58
C LEU A 207 -2.33 -16.52 0.57
N ILE A 208 -2.86 -15.71 1.49
CA ILE A 208 -4.26 -15.34 1.56
C ILE A 208 -4.40 -13.95 0.93
N ASN A 209 -5.44 -13.76 0.14
CA ASN A 209 -5.78 -12.46 -0.44
C ASN A 209 -6.86 -11.80 0.44
N ASP A 210 -6.56 -10.65 1.04
CA ASP A 210 -7.52 -9.85 1.84
C ASP A 210 -8.19 -8.71 1.04
N GLY A 211 -7.93 -8.62 -0.26
CA GLY A 211 -8.40 -7.52 -1.10
C GLY A 211 -7.48 -6.29 -1.14
N CYS A 212 -6.33 -6.34 -0.44
CA CYS A 212 -5.25 -5.34 -0.48
C CYS A 212 -3.88 -5.97 -0.83
N GLY A 213 -3.84 -7.26 -1.18
CA GLY A 213 -2.62 -7.97 -1.58
C GLY A 213 -2.59 -9.43 -1.13
N LEU A 214 -1.51 -10.13 -1.48
CA LEU A 214 -1.23 -11.48 -1.01
C LEU A 214 -0.38 -11.41 0.27
N PHE A 215 -0.88 -11.91 1.39
CA PHE A 215 -0.13 -11.97 2.64
C PHE A 215 -0.14 -13.38 3.23
N ARG A 216 0.86 -13.72 4.03
CA ARG A 216 0.93 -15.00 4.75
C ARG A 216 0.07 -14.91 6.01
N GLY A 217 -0.79 -15.89 6.27
CA GLY A 217 -1.62 -15.94 7.47
C GLY A 217 -0.77 -15.80 8.74
N ARG A 218 -1.03 -14.78 9.56
CA ARG A 218 -0.30 -14.53 10.83
C ARG A 218 -1.19 -14.87 12.02
N GLN A 219 -0.65 -15.54 13.03
CA GLN A 219 -1.33 -15.70 14.31
C GLN A 219 -1.12 -14.43 15.11
N ILE A 220 -2.15 -13.58 15.17
CA ILE A 220 -2.19 -12.49 16.14
C ILE A 220 -2.55 -13.12 17.48
N LEU A 221 -1.60 -13.15 18.42
CA LEU A 221 -1.85 -13.60 19.80
C LEU A 221 -3.02 -12.80 20.41
N PRO A 222 -3.80 -13.41 21.32
CA PRO A 222 -5.13 -12.95 21.68
C PRO A 222 -5.06 -11.75 22.64
N PHE A 223 -4.83 -10.55 22.12
CA PHE A 223 -5.21 -9.33 22.82
C PHE A 223 -5.91 -8.28 21.95
N GLU A 224 -6.07 -8.47 20.63
CA GLU A 224 -6.74 -7.46 19.78
C GLU A 224 -7.81 -7.97 18.78
N HIS A 225 -8.35 -9.19 18.93
CA HIS A 225 -9.50 -9.62 18.12
C HIS A 225 -10.59 -10.34 18.91
N LEU A 226 -11.21 -9.66 19.88
CA LEU A 226 -12.61 -9.96 20.24
C LEU A 226 -13.53 -9.27 19.22
N SER A 227 -13.61 -9.83 18.01
CA SER A 227 -14.66 -9.51 17.04
C SER A 227 -14.52 -10.41 15.81
N ARG A 228 -15.34 -11.47 15.76
CA ARG A 228 -15.85 -12.22 14.58
C ARG A 228 -15.58 -13.71 14.41
N PHE A 229 -15.15 -14.45 15.42
CA PHE A 229 -15.38 -15.90 15.45
C PHE A 229 -15.80 -16.36 16.85
N GLN A 230 -17.05 -16.08 17.21
CA GLN A 230 -17.81 -16.89 18.16
C GLN A 230 -18.96 -17.49 17.37
N ASN A 231 -19.14 -18.81 17.51
CA ASN A 231 -19.98 -19.74 16.75
C ASN A 231 -19.21 -20.22 15.49
N ASP A 232 -18.75 -21.47 15.41
CA ASP A 232 -19.45 -22.73 15.67
C ASP A 232 -18.47 -23.89 15.95
N LEU A 233 -19.00 -24.94 16.60
CA LEU A 233 -18.36 -26.19 17.05
C LEU A 233 -17.85 -26.15 18.50
N ILE A 234 -18.82 -26.18 19.41
CA ILE A 234 -18.70 -26.95 20.65
C ILE A 234 -18.90 -28.41 20.27
N ASP A 235 -17.86 -29.22 20.45
CA ASP A 235 -17.94 -30.62 20.90
C ASP A 235 -16.76 -30.87 21.85
#